data_AF-A0A850DWK5-F1
#
_entry.id   AF-A0A850DWK5-F1
#
_cell.length_a   1.000
_cell.length_b   1.000
_cell.length_c   1.000
_cell.angle_alpha   90.00
_cell.angle_beta   90.00
_cell.angle_gamma   90.00
#
_symmetry.space_group_name_H-M   'P 1'
#
loop_
_entity.id
_entity.type
_entity.pdbx_description
1 polymer ?
#
loop_
_entity_poly.entity_id
_entity_poly.type
_entity_poly.pdbx_seq_one_letter_code
_entity_poly.pdbx_strand_id
1 'polypeptide(L)'
;MNEPEVRRLLSLISGGYDNRTLTAITAEVWTMELADTDFDIAWQAVRNHFRKPSPREYLSLDVLLEQIRVDTRQTPGAIEEDVRSAKARGLIEASWPARQALPRPVAARLAQARQQFAEKAAAIEAGTVTDGRPLELGTVGRKVPEP
;
A
#
# COMPACT_ATOMS: atom_id res chain seq x y z
N MET A 1 17.07 -0.73 6.67
CA MET A 1 17.84 0.27 5.89
C MET A 1 19.30 0.26 6.34
N ASN A 2 20.25 0.46 5.42
CA ASN A 2 21.66 0.61 5.78
C ASN A 2 22.04 2.09 6.02
N GLU A 3 23.23 2.32 6.62
CA GLU A 3 23.68 3.67 6.97
C GLU A 3 23.76 4.63 5.76
N PRO A 4 24.30 4.24 4.58
CA PRO A 4 24.26 5.11 3.39
C PRO A 4 22.85 5.56 2.98
N GLU A 5 21.88 4.66 3.02
CA GLU A 5 20.48 4.95 2.70
C GLU A 5 19.84 5.89 3.73
N VAL A 6 20.14 5.72 5.02
CA VAL A 6 19.65 6.62 6.08
C VAL A 6 20.26 8.01 5.95
N ARG A 7 21.56 8.11 5.66
CA ARG A 7 22.21 9.40 5.38
C ARG A 7 21.55 10.09 4.18
N ARG A 8 21.27 9.34 3.10
CA ARG A 8 20.53 9.85 1.95
C ARG A 8 19.14 10.36 2.33
N LEU A 9 18.39 9.60 3.12
CA LEU A 9 17.05 9.99 3.58
C LEU A 9 17.10 11.29 4.38
N LEU A 10 18.02 11.38 5.33
CA LEU A 10 18.23 12.57 6.17
C LEU A 10 18.62 13.80 5.34
N SER A 11 19.50 13.64 4.34
CA SER A 11 19.87 14.74 3.44
C SER A 11 18.68 15.23 2.61
N LEU A 12 17.80 14.34 2.15
CA LEU A 12 16.57 14.72 1.44
C LEU A 12 15.61 15.48 2.34
N ILE A 13 15.45 15.05 3.60
CA ILE A 13 14.59 15.72 4.57
C ILE A 13 15.12 17.12 4.88
N SER A 14 16.42 17.20 5.20
CA SER A 14 17.10 18.47 5.51
C SER A 14 17.04 19.42 4.32
N GLY A 15 17.52 19.03 3.14
CA GLY A 15 17.60 19.93 1.99
C GLY A 15 16.25 20.26 1.34
N GLY A 16 15.24 19.40 1.50
CA GLY A 16 13.95 19.54 0.84
C GLY A 16 12.84 20.15 1.69
N TYR A 17 12.92 20.05 3.02
CA TYR A 17 11.77 20.34 3.88
C TYR A 17 12.08 21.22 5.09
N ASP A 18 13.05 20.83 5.94
CA ASP A 18 13.21 21.47 7.26
C ASP A 18 14.58 22.11 7.52
N ASN A 19 15.51 22.06 6.57
CA ASN A 19 16.83 22.71 6.63
C ASN A 19 17.64 22.41 7.89
N ARG A 20 17.41 21.24 8.51
CA ARG A 20 18.11 20.85 9.74
C ARG A 20 19.60 20.65 9.52
N THR A 21 20.41 20.96 10.53
CA THR A 21 21.81 20.52 10.57
C THR A 21 21.88 19.05 10.97
N LEU A 22 22.49 18.23 10.13
CA LEU A 22 22.69 16.81 10.39
C LEU A 22 24.00 16.58 11.11
N THR A 23 23.97 15.84 12.21
CA THR A 23 25.17 15.38 12.92
C THR A 23 25.43 13.90 12.62
N ALA A 24 26.66 13.44 12.80
CA ALA A 24 27.00 12.03 12.68
C ALA A 24 26.18 11.16 13.65
N ILE A 25 25.97 11.66 14.88
CA ILE A 25 25.17 10.99 15.92
C ILE A 25 23.71 10.84 15.48
N THR A 26 23.14 11.86 14.82
CA THR A 26 21.77 11.77 14.28
C THR A 26 21.64 10.64 13.25
N ALA A 27 22.62 10.52 12.35
CA ALA A 27 22.61 9.45 11.34
C ALA A 27 22.76 8.07 11.97
N GLU A 28 23.61 7.93 12.99
CA GLU A 28 23.82 6.68 13.72
C GLU A 28 22.53 6.21 14.41
N VAL A 29 21.88 7.09 15.19
CA VAL A 29 20.63 6.76 15.89
C VAL A 29 19.52 6.37 14.90
N TRP A 30 19.36 7.13 13.81
CA TRP A 30 18.36 6.82 12.79
C TRP A 30 18.66 5.50 12.07
N THR A 31 19.95 5.15 11.91
CA THR A 31 20.35 3.88 11.32
C THR A 31 19.95 2.70 12.19
N MET A 32 20.11 2.82 13.51
CA MET A 32 19.68 1.79 14.46
C MET A 32 18.16 1.57 14.40
N GLU A 33 17.38 2.64 14.45
CA GLU A 33 15.92 2.56 14.52
C GLU A 33 15.26 2.16 13.18
N LEU A 34 15.90 2.48 12.05
CA LEU A 34 15.39 2.16 10.70
C LEU A 34 16.04 0.90 10.10
N ALA A 35 16.77 0.12 10.90
CA ALA A 35 17.49 -1.07 10.45
C ALA A 35 16.58 -2.06 9.69
N ASP A 36 15.33 -2.22 10.14
CA ASP A 36 14.34 -3.14 9.55
C ASP A 36 13.38 -2.48 8.54
N THR A 37 13.57 -1.19 8.23
CA THR A 37 12.69 -0.45 7.30
C THR A 37 13.32 -0.34 5.91
N ASP A 38 12.52 -0.52 4.87
CA ASP A 38 12.95 -0.32 3.48
C ASP A 38 12.96 1.18 3.13
N PHE A 39 13.95 1.64 2.34
CA PHE A 39 14.11 3.07 1.98
C PHE A 39 12.83 3.68 1.38
N ASP A 40 12.18 2.96 0.46
CA ASP A 40 10.98 3.45 -0.22
C ASP A 40 9.81 3.65 0.74
N ILE A 41 9.66 2.78 1.75
CA ILE A 41 8.63 2.90 2.79
C ILE A 41 8.86 4.17 3.62
N ALA A 42 10.09 4.35 4.09
CA ALA A 42 10.45 5.53 4.88
C ALA A 42 10.29 6.82 4.06
N TRP A 43 10.70 6.80 2.79
CA TRP A 43 10.57 7.96 1.90
C TRP A 43 9.10 8.31 1.63
N GLN A 44 8.24 7.31 1.44
CA GLN A 44 6.82 7.56 1.28
C GLN A 44 6.20 8.17 2.55
N ALA A 45 6.60 7.70 3.74
CA ALA A 45 6.18 8.27 5.02
C ALA A 45 6.62 9.74 5.18
N VAL A 46 7.85 10.07 4.81
CA VAL A 46 8.34 11.47 4.77
C VAL A 46 7.44 12.34 3.88
N ARG A 47 7.16 11.88 2.65
CA ARG A 47 6.32 12.64 1.71
C ARG A 47 4.90 12.81 2.25
N ASN A 48 4.34 11.79 2.88
CA ASN A 48 3.01 11.83 3.47
C ASN A 48 2.94 12.83 4.64
N HIS A 49 3.99 12.90 5.46
CA HIS A 49 4.09 13.89 6.54
C HIS A 49 4.02 15.33 6.01
N PHE A 50 4.87 15.66 5.03
CA PHE A 50 4.98 17.04 4.52
C PHE A 50 3.86 17.45 3.55
N ARG A 51 3.05 16.52 3.05
CA ARG A 51 1.85 16.83 2.24
C ARG A 51 0.64 17.26 3.08
N LYS A 52 0.69 17.13 4.41
CA LYS A 52 -0.43 17.51 5.29
C LYS A 52 -0.69 19.03 5.22
N PRO A 53 -1.95 19.50 5.36
CA PRO A 53 -2.31 20.93 5.24
C PRO A 53 -1.61 21.88 6.25
N SER A 54 -0.98 21.33 7.28
CA SER A 54 -0.06 22.06 8.17
C SER A 54 1.11 21.16 8.54
N PRO A 55 2.20 21.19 7.75
CA PRO A 55 3.47 20.59 8.17
C PRO A 55 4.16 21.61 9.08
N ARG A 56 3.58 21.86 10.26
CA ARG A 56 4.14 22.86 11.20
C ARG A 56 5.20 22.28 12.12
N GLU A 57 5.34 20.96 12.14
CA GLU A 57 6.31 20.27 12.99
C GLU A 57 7.44 19.67 12.18
N TYR A 58 8.63 19.86 12.74
CA TYR A 58 9.86 19.20 12.36
C TYR A 58 9.65 17.68 12.32
N LEU A 59 10.17 17.00 11.29
CA LEU A 59 10.04 15.55 11.18
C LEU A 59 11.06 14.85 12.10
N SER A 60 10.71 14.68 13.37
CA SER A 60 11.49 13.88 14.30
C SER A 60 11.38 12.39 13.99
N LEU A 61 12.29 11.60 14.57
CA LEU A 61 12.38 10.16 14.30
C LEU A 61 11.12 9.41 14.76
N ASP A 62 10.60 9.76 15.94
CA ASP A 62 9.36 9.22 16.49
C ASP A 62 8.15 9.53 15.59
N VAL A 63 8.05 10.74 15.04
CA VAL A 63 6.99 11.11 14.09
C VAL A 63 7.11 10.31 12.80
N LEU A 64 8.33 10.13 12.29
CA LEU A 64 8.57 9.31 11.11
C LEU A 64 8.21 7.84 11.39
N LEU A 65 8.62 7.28 12.52
CA LEU A 65 8.31 5.90 12.90
C LEU A 65 6.80 5.70 13.09
N GLU A 66 6.07 6.65 13.69
CA GLU A 66 4.60 6.55 13.77
C GLU A 66 3.96 6.69 12.39
N GLN A 67 4.48 7.55 11.51
CA GLN A 67 3.97 7.66 10.13
C GLN A 67 4.24 6.39 9.33
N ILE A 68 5.44 5.80 9.45
CA ILE A 68 5.77 4.48 8.88
C ILE A 68 4.82 3.45 9.46
N ARG A 69 4.60 3.45 10.78
CA ARG A 69 3.66 2.53 11.43
C ARG A 69 2.25 2.71 10.89
N VAL A 70 1.78 3.93 10.67
CA VAL A 70 0.47 4.23 10.06
C VAL A 70 0.41 3.80 8.59
N ASP A 71 1.47 4.02 7.82
CA ASP A 71 1.51 3.73 6.38
C ASP A 71 1.69 2.23 6.09
N THR A 72 2.47 1.54 6.93
CA THR A 72 2.69 0.07 6.89
C THR A 72 1.56 -0.69 7.56
N ARG A 73 0.81 -0.05 8.47
CA ARG A 73 -0.53 -0.51 8.83
C ARG A 73 -1.41 -0.28 7.62
N GLN A 74 -1.40 -1.26 6.72
CA GLN A 74 -2.60 -1.60 5.97
C GLN A 74 -3.77 -1.49 6.96
N THR A 75 -4.70 -0.58 6.70
CA THR A 75 -5.85 -0.40 7.58
C THR A 75 -6.50 -1.78 7.79
N PRO A 76 -7.15 -2.07 8.93
CA PRO A 76 -7.79 -3.38 9.13
C PRO A 76 -8.70 -3.77 7.95
N GLY A 77 -9.35 -2.79 7.31
CA GLY A 77 -10.10 -3.00 6.07
C GLY A 77 -9.25 -3.39 4.86
N ALA A 78 -8.09 -2.76 4.65
CA ALA A 78 -7.17 -3.12 3.57
C ALA A 78 -6.54 -4.51 3.78
N ILE A 79 -6.19 -4.87 5.02
CA ILE A 79 -5.71 -6.22 5.34
C ILE A 79 -6.82 -7.24 5.10
N GLU A 80 -8.04 -6.95 5.55
CA GLU A 80 -9.19 -7.83 5.33
C GLU A 80 -9.50 -8.02 3.84
N GLU A 81 -9.38 -6.97 3.04
CA GLU A 81 -9.57 -7.04 1.59
C GLU A 81 -8.47 -7.86 0.92
N ASP A 82 -7.21 -7.64 1.29
CA ASP A 82 -6.06 -8.40 0.81
C ASP A 82 -6.17 -9.88 1.18
N VAL A 83 -6.52 -10.19 2.44
CA VAL A 83 -6.72 -11.56 2.93
C VAL A 83 -7.93 -12.21 2.22
N ARG A 84 -9.04 -11.49 2.04
CA ARG A 84 -10.21 -11.99 1.31
C ARG A 84 -9.87 -12.32 -0.15
N SER A 85 -9.13 -11.43 -0.80
CA SER A 85 -8.66 -11.62 -2.19
C SER A 85 -7.67 -12.78 -2.29
N ALA A 86 -6.74 -12.92 -1.34
CA ALA A 86 -5.78 -14.02 -1.29
C ALA A 86 -6.46 -15.37 -1.06
N LYS A 87 -7.47 -15.43 -0.18
CA LYS A 87 -8.30 -16.63 0.04
C LYS A 87 -9.07 -17.02 -1.22
N ALA A 88 -9.74 -16.06 -1.86
CA ALA A 88 -10.51 -16.32 -3.08
C ALA A 88 -9.65 -16.85 -4.23
N ARG A 89 -8.35 -16.54 -4.23
CA ARG A 89 -7.36 -16.99 -5.22
C ARG A 89 -6.60 -18.25 -4.81
N GLY A 90 -6.88 -18.81 -3.63
CA GLY A 90 -6.20 -20.00 -3.11
C GLY A 90 -4.72 -19.79 -2.76
N LEU A 91 -4.30 -18.55 -2.47
CA LEU A 91 -2.90 -18.22 -2.17
C LEU A 91 -2.53 -18.43 -0.69
N ILE A 92 -3.55 -18.56 0.18
CA ILE A 92 -3.43 -18.81 1.62
C ILE A 92 -4.56 -19.75 2.06
N GLU A 93 -4.40 -20.37 3.23
CA GLU A 93 -5.44 -21.22 3.81
C GLU A 93 -6.69 -20.42 4.21
N ALA A 94 -7.85 -21.08 4.15
CA ALA A 94 -9.13 -20.47 4.56
C ALA A 94 -9.15 -20.10 6.06
N SER A 95 -8.35 -20.81 6.88
CA SER A 95 -8.15 -20.60 8.32
C SER A 95 -7.40 -19.30 8.65
N TRP A 96 -6.73 -18.68 7.67
CA TRP A 96 -5.89 -17.50 7.91
C TRP A 96 -6.70 -16.34 8.51
N PRO A 97 -6.24 -15.67 9.59
CA PRO A 97 -6.99 -14.60 10.22
C PRO A 97 -7.22 -13.39 9.30
N ALA A 98 -8.43 -12.84 9.33
CA ALA A 98 -8.86 -11.78 8.40
C ALA A 98 -8.05 -10.49 8.51
N ARG A 99 -7.52 -10.18 9.70
CA ARG A 99 -6.74 -8.96 9.98
C ARG A 99 -5.25 -9.21 10.13
N GLN A 100 -4.79 -10.40 9.76
CA GLN A 100 -3.38 -10.73 9.78
C GLN A 100 -2.77 -10.43 8.42
N ALA A 101 -1.72 -9.61 8.43
CA ALA A 101 -0.99 -9.25 7.22
C ALA A 101 -0.55 -10.49 6.44
N LEU A 102 -0.62 -10.41 5.11
CA LEU A 102 -0.20 -11.49 4.23
C LEU A 102 1.32 -11.68 4.29
N PRO A 103 1.82 -12.92 4.13
CA PRO A 103 3.24 -13.14 3.91
C PRO A 103 3.72 -12.34 2.68
N ARG A 104 4.90 -11.71 2.76
CA ARG A 104 5.53 -10.94 1.66
C ARG A 104 5.41 -11.58 0.27
N PRO A 105 5.73 -12.89 0.06
CA PRO A 105 5.61 -13.52 -1.26
C PRO A 105 4.16 -13.63 -1.77
N VAL A 106 3.17 -13.74 -0.87
CA VAL A 106 1.75 -13.77 -1.24
C VAL A 106 1.26 -12.37 -1.62
N ALA A 107 1.64 -11.36 -0.86
CA ALA A 107 1.32 -9.96 -1.16
C ALA A 107 1.86 -9.54 -2.55
N ALA A 108 3.09 -9.94 -2.88
CA ALA A 108 3.70 -9.70 -4.19
C ALA A 108 2.91 -10.35 -5.35
N ARG A 109 2.49 -11.61 -5.18
CA ARG A 109 1.63 -12.30 -6.17
C ARG A 109 0.27 -11.61 -6.33
N LEU A 110 -0.30 -11.12 -5.24
CA LEU A 110 -1.58 -10.42 -5.26
C LEU A 110 -1.47 -9.07 -5.99
N ALA A 111 -0.38 -8.35 -5.77
CA ALA A 111 -0.07 -7.10 -6.48
C ALA A 111 0.08 -7.32 -7.99
N GLN A 112 0.83 -8.36 -8.39
CA GLN A 112 0.98 -8.72 -9.81
C GLN A 112 -0.38 -9.04 -10.47
N ALA A 113 -1.24 -9.76 -9.77
CA ALA A 113 -2.54 -10.13 -10.32
C ALA A 113 -3.54 -8.96 -10.38
N ARG A 114 -3.41 -7.96 -9.49
CA ARG A 114 -4.13 -6.68 -9.60
C ARG A 114 -3.69 -5.89 -10.81
N GLN A 115 -2.39 -5.84 -11.06
CA GLN A 115 -1.83 -5.14 -12.21
C GLN A 115 -2.31 -5.75 -13.54
N GLN A 116 -2.26 -7.08 -13.68
CA GLN A 116 -2.79 -7.77 -14.86
C GLN A 116 -4.29 -7.53 -15.08
N PHE A 117 -5.07 -7.40 -14.01
CA PHE A 117 -6.49 -7.07 -14.11
C PHE A 117 -6.70 -5.63 -14.57
N ALA A 118 -5.93 -4.68 -14.02
CA ALA A 118 -5.97 -3.27 -14.43
C ALA A 118 -5.61 -3.09 -15.91
N GLU A 119 -4.57 -3.80 -16.39
CA GLU A 119 -4.18 -3.80 -17.80
C GLU A 119 -5.30 -4.33 -18.72
N LYS A 120 -5.97 -5.43 -18.31
CA LYS A 120 -7.11 -5.98 -19.06
C LYS A 120 -8.33 -5.05 -19.03
N ALA A 121 -8.64 -4.44 -17.89
CA ALA A 121 -9.74 -3.50 -17.75
C ALA A 121 -9.51 -2.26 -18.64
N ALA A 122 -8.29 -1.71 -18.63
CA ALA A 122 -7.90 -0.60 -19.49
C ALA A 122 -8.00 -0.95 -20.98
N ALA A 123 -7.66 -2.18 -21.38
CA ALA A 123 -7.82 -2.65 -22.75
C ALA A 123 -9.30 -2.79 -23.18
N ILE A 124 -10.20 -3.12 -22.25
CA ILE A 124 -11.65 -3.18 -22.48
C ILE A 124 -12.22 -1.75 -22.61
N GLU A 125 -11.84 -0.84 -21.71
CA GLU A 125 -12.28 0.58 -21.77
C GLU A 125 -11.75 1.31 -23.00
N ALA A 126 -10.54 0.99 -23.45
CA ALA A 126 -9.97 1.49 -24.70
C ALA A 126 -10.62 0.87 -25.96
N GLY A 127 -11.68 0.06 -25.81
CA GLY A 127 -12.43 -0.55 -26.91
C GLY A 127 -11.63 -1.57 -27.71
N THR A 128 -10.53 -2.10 -27.16
CA THR A 128 -9.58 -2.96 -27.89
C THR A 128 -9.92 -4.45 -27.77
N VAL A 129 -10.87 -4.83 -26.90
CA VAL A 129 -11.33 -6.21 -26.71
C VAL A 129 -12.85 -6.30 -26.90
N THR A 130 -13.28 -6.89 -28.01
CA THR A 130 -14.67 -7.25 -28.34
C THR A 130 -14.98 -8.70 -27.96
N ASP A 131 -14.67 -9.14 -26.74
CA ASP A 131 -15.14 -10.45 -26.26
C ASP A 131 -16.51 -10.28 -25.59
N GLY A 132 -17.54 -10.18 -26.44
CA GLY A 132 -18.93 -10.25 -26.00
C GLY A 132 -19.25 -11.65 -25.51
N ARG A 133 -19.19 -11.90 -24.20
CA ARG A 133 -19.96 -13.02 -23.64
C ARG A 133 -21.45 -12.68 -23.79
N PRO A 134 -22.25 -13.51 -24.47
CA PRO A 134 -23.68 -13.29 -24.52
C PRO A 134 -24.24 -13.36 -23.09
N LEU A 135 -24.87 -12.26 -22.66
CA LEU A 135 -25.68 -12.24 -21.45
C LEU A 135 -26.93 -13.08 -21.71
N GLU A 136 -26.97 -14.32 -21.21
CA GLU A 136 -28.22 -15.06 -21.14
C GLU A 136 -29.13 -14.38 -20.11
N LEU A 137 -30.01 -13.50 -20.60
CA LEU A 137 -31.13 -12.96 -19.85
C LEU A 137 -32.11 -14.10 -19.57
N GLY A 138 -31.92 -14.78 -18.44
CA GLY A 138 -32.92 -15.70 -17.91
C GLY A 138 -34.26 -14.98 -17.73
N THR A 139 -35.31 -15.48 -18.37
CA THR A 139 -36.67 -14.95 -18.28
C THR A 139 -37.22 -15.11 -16.86
N VAL A 140 -37.11 -14.06 -16.04
CA VAL A 140 -37.77 -14.02 -14.73
C VAL A 140 -39.24 -13.70 -14.94
N GLY A 141 -40.04 -14.73 -15.23
CA GLY A 141 -41.50 -14.62 -15.30
C GLY A 141 -42.13 -14.63 -13.92
N ARG A 142 -42.79 -13.53 -13.52
CA ARG A 142 -43.98 -13.60 -12.65
C ARG A 142 -45.18 -13.23 -13.51
N LYS A 143 -46.06 -14.20 -13.78
CA LYS A 143 -47.41 -13.92 -14.29
C LYS A 143 -48.11 -13.02 -13.25
N VAL A 144 -48.48 -11.82 -13.66
CA VAL A 144 -49.41 -10.97 -12.91
C VAL A 144 -50.82 -11.55 -13.14
N PRO A 145 -51.61 -11.84 -12.11
CA PRO A 145 -53.02 -12.21 -12.30
C PRO A 145 -53.79 -10.95 -12.74
N GLU A 146 -54.49 -11.03 -13.87
CA GLU A 146 -55.41 -9.97 -14.30
C GLU A 146 -56.69 -9.99 -13.44
N PRO A 147 -57.32 -8.82 -13.19
CA PRO A 147 -58.59 -8.68 -12.47
C PRO A 147 -59.82 -9.09 -13.29
#